data_AF-A0A0B6Y1G0-F1
#
_entry.id   AF-A0A0B6Y1G0-F1
#
_cell.length_a   1.000
_cell.length_b   1.000
_cell.length_c   1.000
_cell.angle_alpha   90.00
_cell.angle_beta   90.00
_cell.angle_gamma   90.00
#
_symmetry.space_group_name_H-M   'P 1'
#
loop_
_entity.id
_entity.type
_entity.pdbx_description
1 polymer ?
#
loop_
_entity_poly.entity_id
_entity_poly.type
_entity_poly.pdbx_seq_one_letter_code
_entity_poly.pdbx_strand_id
1 'polypeptide(L)'
;EIFVLFFSSVKNVGGPNLWSPHRIHALKGIKIRTVVSGCTAAHCIAVTNEGKVYVWGRNEKGQLGLGNTDRQDTPQLVEAFEGKNIVSAACGRKHTLFLTENGKVYGCGDNKMGQLGLGNQSEQVLLPTQIRYKGPPVR
;
A
#
# COMPACT_ATOMS: atom_id res chain seq x y z
N GLU A 1 -14.71 -3.08 -14.43
CA GLU A 1 -15.25 -2.79 -13.08
C GLU A 1 -14.52 -3.69 -12.09
N ILE A 2 -14.05 -3.18 -10.94
CA ILE A 2 -13.26 -3.98 -9.99
C ILE A 2 -14.19 -4.61 -8.96
N PHE A 3 -14.16 -5.93 -8.90
CA PHE A 3 -14.66 -6.70 -7.78
C PHE A 3 -13.43 -7.20 -7.00
N VAL A 4 -13.35 -6.87 -5.72
CA VAL A 4 -12.30 -7.41 -4.87
C VAL A 4 -12.86 -8.64 -4.17
N LEU A 5 -12.21 -9.79 -4.36
CA LEU A 5 -12.43 -10.96 -3.53
C LEU A 5 -11.73 -10.70 -2.19
N PHE A 6 -12.52 -10.54 -1.13
CA PHE A 6 -11.99 -10.30 0.20
C PHE A 6 -11.41 -11.61 0.76
N PHE A 7 -10.08 -11.73 0.76
CA PHE A 7 -9.42 -12.69 1.62
C PHE A 7 -9.44 -12.15 3.05
N SER A 8 -10.34 -12.68 3.90
CA SER A 8 -10.36 -12.78 5.39
C SER A 8 -9.87 -11.60 6.29
N SER A 9 -8.85 -10.86 5.89
CA SER A 9 -8.04 -9.94 6.70
C SER A 9 -8.48 -8.47 6.60
N VAL A 10 -9.25 -8.10 5.57
CA VAL A 10 -9.88 -6.78 5.44
C VAL A 10 -11.35 -6.90 5.83
N LYS A 11 -11.62 -7.18 7.11
CA LYS A 11 -12.98 -7.12 7.66
C LYS A 11 -13.46 -5.68 7.65
N ASN A 12 -14.70 -5.41 7.22
CA ASN A 12 -15.37 -4.19 7.66
C ASN A 12 -15.47 -4.26 9.19
N VAL A 13 -14.88 -3.32 9.92
CA VAL A 13 -15.02 -3.31 11.38
C VAL A 13 -16.50 -3.09 11.69
N GLY A 14 -17.17 -4.08 12.28
CA GLY A 14 -18.60 -4.06 12.59
C GLY A 14 -19.54 -4.51 11.45
N GLY A 15 -19.02 -4.86 10.26
CA GLY A 15 -19.81 -5.37 9.14
C GLY A 15 -19.71 -6.89 8.96
N PRO A 16 -20.62 -7.52 8.18
CA PRO A 16 -20.54 -8.94 7.89
C PRO A 16 -19.32 -9.28 7.03
N ASN A 17 -18.86 -10.52 7.14
CA ASN A 17 -17.88 -11.06 6.19
C ASN A 17 -18.49 -11.05 4.77
N LEU A 18 -17.66 -10.71 3.78
CA LEU A 18 -18.07 -10.66 2.38
C LEU A 18 -17.73 -12.00 1.72
N TRP A 19 -18.75 -12.84 1.52
CA TRP A 19 -18.61 -14.20 0.98
C TRP A 19 -18.68 -14.28 -0.55
N SER A 20 -18.89 -13.15 -1.21
CA SER A 20 -18.97 -13.02 -2.66
C SER A 20 -18.17 -11.81 -3.13
N PRO A 21 -17.85 -11.70 -4.42
CA PRO A 21 -17.23 -10.51 -4.96
C PRO A 21 -18.12 -9.28 -4.72
N HIS A 22 -17.56 -8.24 -4.08
CA HIS A 22 -18.26 -6.98 -3.84
C HIS A 22 -17.60 -5.83 -4.57
N ARG A 23 -18.42 -4.91 -5.08
CA ARG A 23 -17.95 -3.69 -5.72
C ARG A 23 -17.53 -2.66 -4.67
N ILE A 24 -16.36 -2.07 -4.85
CA ILE A 24 -15.93 -0.94 -4.02
C ILE A 24 -16.41 0.36 -4.66
N HIS A 25 -17.53 0.89 -4.16
CA HIS A 25 -18.16 2.09 -4.72
C HIS A 25 -17.25 3.33 -4.73
N ALA A 26 -16.36 3.46 -3.75
CA ALA A 26 -15.38 4.55 -3.68
C ALA A 26 -14.41 4.60 -4.87
N LEU A 27 -14.24 3.48 -5.61
CA LEU A 27 -13.39 3.40 -6.80
C LEU A 27 -14.21 3.43 -8.11
N LYS A 28 -15.51 3.75 -8.06
CA LYS A 28 -16.37 3.79 -9.25
C LYS A 28 -15.83 4.83 -10.25
N GLY A 29 -15.70 4.43 -11.51
CA GLY A 29 -15.19 5.29 -12.58
C GLY A 29 -13.66 5.36 -12.67
N ILE A 30 -12.94 4.85 -11.67
CA ILE A 30 -11.48 4.83 -11.67
C ILE A 30 -10.99 3.57 -12.40
N LYS A 31 -10.14 3.76 -13.42
CA LYS A 31 -9.50 2.65 -14.14
C LYS A 31 -8.36 2.09 -13.31
N ILE A 32 -8.59 0.98 -12.63
CA ILE A 32 -7.56 0.25 -11.89
C ILE A 32 -6.77 -0.64 -12.84
N ARG A 33 -5.44 -0.53 -12.76
CA ARG A 33 -4.47 -1.37 -13.47
C ARG A 33 -4.20 -2.65 -12.70
N THR A 34 -3.92 -2.51 -11.41
CA THR A 34 -3.45 -3.60 -10.55
C THR A 34 -4.05 -3.47 -9.16
N VAL A 35 -4.40 -4.60 -8.55
CA VAL A 35 -4.74 -4.70 -7.13
C VAL A 35 -3.68 -5.56 -6.46
N VAL A 36 -3.20 -5.13 -5.29
CA VAL A 36 -2.13 -5.80 -4.54
C VAL A 36 -2.60 -6.06 -3.11
N SER A 37 -2.30 -7.26 -2.63
CA SER A 37 -2.31 -7.62 -1.22
C SER A 37 -1.24 -8.71 -1.01
N GLY A 38 -1.13 -9.26 0.19
CA GLY A 38 -0.18 -10.33 0.49
C GLY A 38 -0.79 -11.34 1.46
N CYS A 39 -0.33 -12.60 1.40
CA CYS A 39 -0.87 -13.69 2.23
C CYS A 39 -0.80 -13.41 3.75
N THR A 40 0.16 -12.59 4.17
CA THR A 40 0.33 -12.16 5.57
C THR A 40 -0.09 -10.71 5.80
N ALA A 41 -0.51 -10.01 4.76
CA ALA A 41 -0.94 -8.63 4.81
C ALA A 41 -2.43 -8.54 5.18
N ALA A 42 -2.76 -7.52 5.96
CA ALA A 42 -4.14 -7.15 6.28
C ALA A 42 -4.53 -5.80 5.65
N HIS A 43 -3.85 -5.44 4.56
CA HIS A 43 -4.06 -4.21 3.80
C HIS A 43 -4.06 -4.51 2.30
N CYS A 44 -4.65 -3.59 1.55
CA CYS A 44 -4.82 -3.67 0.11
C CYS A 44 -4.39 -2.37 -0.54
N ILE A 45 -3.97 -2.48 -1.80
CA ILE A 45 -3.54 -1.38 -2.64
C ILE A 45 -4.22 -1.54 -3.99
N ALA A 46 -4.67 -0.43 -4.57
CA ALA A 46 -5.07 -0.36 -5.96
C ALA A 46 -4.22 0.70 -6.67
N VAL A 47 -3.58 0.29 -7.75
CA VAL A 47 -2.80 1.18 -8.63
C VAL A 47 -3.65 1.46 -9.86
N THR A 48 -3.89 2.73 -10.16
CA THR A 48 -4.69 3.16 -11.31
C THR A 48 -3.87 3.17 -12.61
N ASN A 49 -4.55 3.27 -13.75
CA ASN A 49 -3.89 3.49 -15.04
C ASN A 49 -3.15 4.84 -15.12
N GLU A 50 -3.54 5.82 -14.31
CA GLU A 50 -2.90 7.15 -14.19
C GLU A 50 -1.76 7.17 -13.17
N GLY A 51 -1.41 6.04 -12.56
CA GLY A 51 -0.33 5.99 -11.56
C GLY A 51 -0.72 6.39 -10.15
N LYS A 52 -1.96 6.80 -9.92
CA LYS A 52 -2.50 7.06 -8.57
C LYS A 52 -2.59 5.79 -7.75
N VAL A 53 -2.42 5.91 -6.44
CA VAL A 53 -2.44 4.80 -5.48
C VAL A 53 -3.54 5.01 -4.47
N TYR A 54 -4.41 4.01 -4.35
CA TYR A 54 -5.40 3.92 -3.29
C TYR A 54 -5.06 2.79 -2.33
N VAL A 55 -5.24 3.01 -1.03
CA VAL A 55 -4.87 2.06 0.04
C VAL A 55 -6.00 1.92 1.05
N TRP A 56 -6.17 0.72 1.60
CA TRP A 56 -7.11 0.48 2.71
C TRP A 56 -6.75 -0.78 3.50
N GLY A 57 -7.39 -0.95 4.65
CA GLY A 57 -7.20 -2.04 5.60
C GLY A 57 -6.41 -1.62 6.84
N ARG A 58 -5.72 -2.58 7.46
CA ARG A 58 -4.96 -2.42 8.69
C ARG A 58 -3.78 -1.46 8.50
N ASN A 59 -3.60 -0.54 9.45
CA ASN A 59 -2.58 0.51 9.37
C ASN A 59 -1.74 0.72 10.66
N GLU A 60 -1.72 -0.25 11.59
CA GLU A 60 -1.05 -0.10 12.90
C GLU A 60 0.44 0.30 12.86
N LYS A 61 1.10 0.15 11.71
CA LYS A 61 2.51 0.51 11.52
C LYS A 61 2.72 1.61 10.48
N GLY A 62 1.64 2.21 9.96
CA GLY A 62 1.71 3.19 8.88
C GLY A 62 1.88 2.55 7.49
N GLN A 63 1.58 1.25 7.34
CA GLN A 63 1.75 0.52 6.07
C GLN A 63 0.84 1.02 4.94
N LEU A 64 -0.14 1.87 5.24
CA LEU A 64 -0.92 2.56 4.19
C LEU A 64 -0.20 3.79 3.64
N GLY A 65 0.77 4.36 4.36
CA GLY A 65 1.50 5.55 3.89
C GLY A 65 0.70 6.86 3.94
N LEU A 66 -0.31 6.95 4.82
CA LEU A 66 -1.22 8.11 4.94
C LEU A 66 -0.76 9.14 5.99
N GLY A 67 0.44 8.98 6.56
CA GLY A 67 0.94 9.87 7.61
C GLY A 67 0.34 9.61 9.01
N ASN A 68 -0.46 8.57 9.16
CA ASN A 68 -1.08 8.14 10.42
C ASN A 68 -1.05 6.62 10.56
N THR A 69 -1.56 6.11 11.68
CA THR A 69 -1.68 4.67 11.98
C THR A 69 -3.14 4.18 12.00
N ASP A 70 -4.05 4.99 11.48
CA ASP A 70 -5.48 4.72 11.54
C ASP A 70 -5.89 3.72 10.46
N ARG A 71 -6.63 2.70 10.87
CA ARG A 71 -7.21 1.73 9.94
C ARG A 71 -8.16 2.45 8.99
N GLN A 72 -8.11 2.09 7.71
CA GLN A 72 -9.02 2.63 6.69
C GLN A 72 -9.93 1.52 6.18
N ASP A 73 -11.24 1.66 6.31
CA ASP A 73 -12.18 0.65 5.81
C ASP A 73 -12.56 0.89 4.34
N THR A 74 -12.35 2.10 3.82
CA THR A 74 -12.52 2.45 2.42
C THR A 74 -11.20 2.89 1.79
N PRO A 75 -11.02 2.70 0.48
CA PRO A 75 -9.84 3.19 -0.24
C PRO A 75 -9.59 4.68 -0.03
N GLN A 76 -8.39 5.02 0.41
CA GLN A 76 -7.89 6.39 0.55
C GLN A 76 -6.79 6.65 -0.48
N LEU A 77 -6.78 7.84 -1.06
CA LEU A 77 -5.71 8.28 -1.95
C LEU A 77 -4.44 8.55 -1.14
N VAL A 78 -3.28 8.07 -1.62
CA VAL A 78 -1.98 8.40 -1.02
C VAL A 78 -1.43 9.67 -1.66
N GLU A 79 -1.75 10.83 -1.06
CA GLU A 79 -1.37 12.15 -1.59
C GLU A 79 0.14 12.39 -1.66
N ALA A 80 0.94 11.69 -0.84
CA ALA A 80 2.40 11.77 -0.87
C ALA A 80 3.04 11.40 -2.24
N PHE A 81 2.29 10.70 -3.09
CA PHE A 81 2.68 10.37 -4.46
C PHE A 81 2.26 11.41 -5.51
N GLU A 82 1.76 12.58 -5.12
CA GLU A 82 1.50 13.66 -6.07
C GLU A 82 2.74 13.94 -6.94
N GLY A 83 2.49 14.12 -8.24
CA GLY A 83 3.51 14.29 -9.28
C GLY A 83 4.34 13.04 -9.59
N LYS A 84 3.98 11.86 -9.07
CA LYS A 84 4.69 10.58 -9.32
C LYS A 84 3.73 9.54 -9.88
N ASN A 85 4.21 8.80 -10.88
CA ASN A 85 3.46 7.69 -11.48
C ASN A 85 3.92 6.36 -10.87
N ILE A 86 3.05 5.73 -10.08
CA ILE A 86 3.31 4.42 -9.49
C ILE A 86 2.87 3.32 -10.47
N VAL A 87 3.79 2.40 -10.77
CA VAL A 87 3.56 1.33 -11.76
C VAL A 87 3.43 -0.05 -11.11
N SER A 88 3.94 -0.22 -9.89
CA SER A 88 3.83 -1.46 -9.14
C SER A 88 3.90 -1.22 -7.63
N ALA A 89 3.38 -2.17 -6.86
CA ALA A 89 3.44 -2.17 -5.40
C ALA A 89 3.55 -3.60 -4.88
N ALA A 90 4.05 -3.74 -3.65
CA ALA A 90 4.14 -5.02 -2.95
C ALA A 90 3.80 -4.85 -1.47
N CYS A 91 3.07 -5.81 -0.91
CA CYS A 91 2.64 -5.82 0.48
C CYS A 91 3.44 -6.84 1.29
N GLY A 92 4.13 -6.37 2.33
CA GLY A 92 4.61 -7.22 3.42
C GLY A 92 3.57 -7.34 4.55
N ARG A 93 3.95 -8.00 5.65
CA ARG A 93 3.04 -8.21 6.80
C ARG A 93 2.53 -6.89 7.40
N LYS A 94 3.43 -5.93 7.59
CA LYS A 94 3.15 -4.60 8.16
C LYS A 94 3.92 -3.48 7.45
N HIS A 95 4.33 -3.69 6.20
CA HIS A 95 5.06 -2.70 5.40
C HIS A 95 4.64 -2.80 3.94
N THR A 96 4.94 -1.76 3.18
CA THR A 96 4.57 -1.64 1.78
C THR A 96 5.70 -1.03 0.98
N LEU A 97 5.91 -1.55 -0.22
CA LEU A 97 6.85 -1.00 -1.20
C LEU A 97 6.09 -0.54 -2.45
N PHE A 98 6.56 0.56 -3.04
CA PHE A 98 6.01 1.14 -4.26
C PHE A 98 7.13 1.40 -5.26
N LEU A 99 6.87 1.12 -6.53
CA LEU A 99 7.79 1.35 -7.65
C LEU A 99 7.20 2.41 -8.57
N THR A 100 7.94 3.49 -8.80
CA THR A 100 7.59 4.50 -9.81
C THR A 100 8.00 4.06 -11.21
N GLU A 101 7.40 4.69 -12.23
CA GLU A 101 7.76 4.46 -13.64
C GLU A 101 9.25 4.74 -13.95
N ASN A 102 9.88 5.66 -13.21
CA ASN A 102 11.29 6.01 -13.36
C ASN A 102 12.23 5.17 -12.48
N GLY A 103 11.76 4.02 -11.98
CA GLY A 103 12.59 3.05 -11.26
C GLY A 103 12.93 3.44 -9.82
N LYS A 104 12.28 4.44 -9.24
CA LYS A 104 12.47 4.81 -7.83
C LYS A 104 11.57 3.95 -6.95
N VAL A 105 12.14 3.47 -5.84
CA VAL A 105 11.40 2.67 -4.85
C VAL A 105 11.11 3.50 -3.61
N TYR A 106 9.89 3.37 -3.10
CA TYR A 106 9.44 4.00 -1.86
C TYR A 106 8.93 2.95 -0.90
N GLY A 107 9.13 3.17 0.41
CA GLY A 107 8.67 2.28 1.47
C GLY A 107 7.94 3.02 2.58
N CYS A 108 6.93 2.38 3.17
CA CYS A 108 6.27 2.81 4.40
C CYS A 108 5.85 1.61 5.26
N GLY A 109 5.54 1.84 6.53
CA GLY A 109 5.14 0.84 7.50
C GLY A 109 6.21 0.51 8.54
N ASP A 110 6.17 -0.73 9.04
CA ASP A 110 7.09 -1.27 10.02
C ASP A 110 8.51 -1.32 9.45
N ASN A 111 9.49 -0.85 10.23
CA ASN A 111 10.90 -0.88 9.87
C ASN A 111 11.79 -1.40 11.01
N LYS A 112 11.22 -2.13 11.98
CA LYS A 112 11.95 -2.67 13.15
C LYS A 112 13.13 -3.56 12.75
N MET A 113 13.00 -4.28 11.64
CA MET A 113 14.01 -5.21 11.12
C MET A 113 14.77 -4.60 9.92
N GLY A 114 14.61 -3.31 9.65
CA GLY A 114 15.22 -2.67 8.48
C GLY A 114 14.59 -3.11 7.15
N GLN A 115 13.40 -3.70 7.17
CA GLN A 115 12.72 -4.25 5.98
C GLN A 115 12.39 -3.20 4.91
N LEU A 116 12.43 -1.89 5.24
CA LEU A 116 12.28 -0.82 4.26
C LEU A 116 13.60 -0.43 3.58
N GLY A 117 14.75 -0.96 4.01
CA GLY A 117 16.04 -0.68 3.37
C GLY A 117 16.49 0.78 3.47
N LEU A 118 16.01 1.54 4.45
CA LEU A 118 16.31 2.98 4.61
C LEU A 118 17.70 3.24 5.24
N GLY A 119 18.48 2.21 5.50
CA GLY A 119 19.77 2.32 6.20
C GLY A 119 19.65 2.55 7.72
N ASN A 120 18.47 2.32 8.28
CA ASN A 120 18.19 2.38 9.71
C ASN A 120 17.09 1.39 10.10
N GLN A 121 16.86 1.28 11.41
CA GLN A 121 15.69 0.61 11.99
C GLN A 121 14.82 1.67 12.69
N SER A 122 13.51 1.57 12.50
CA SER A 122 12.55 2.42 13.20
C SER A 122 11.24 1.68 13.43
N GLU A 123 10.48 2.09 14.45
CA GLU A 123 9.20 1.45 14.76
C GLU A 123 8.19 1.57 13.61
N GLN A 124 8.16 2.72 12.94
CA GLN A 124 7.17 3.08 11.92
C GLN A 124 7.77 4.12 10.95
N VAL A 125 7.35 4.03 9.70
CA VAL A 125 7.56 5.05 8.66
C VAL A 125 6.20 5.36 8.05
N LEU A 126 5.61 6.49 8.47
CA LEU A 126 4.19 6.78 8.24
C LEU A 126 3.88 7.32 6.82
N LEU A 127 4.88 7.87 6.14
CA LEU A 127 4.78 8.37 4.78
C LEU A 127 5.74 7.60 3.86
N PRO A 128 5.37 7.37 2.59
CA PRO A 128 6.25 6.74 1.61
C PRO A 128 7.58 7.48 1.51
N THR A 129 8.65 6.83 1.95
CA THR A 129 10.00 7.38 1.97
C THR A 129 10.82 6.73 0.87
N GLN A 130 11.50 7.55 0.06
CA GLN A 130 12.32 7.03 -1.02
C GLN A 130 13.49 6.22 -0.47
N ILE A 131 13.59 4.97 -0.91
CA ILE A 131 14.73 4.11 -0.62
C ILE A 131 15.88 4.55 -1.54
N ARG A 132 17.00 4.96 -0.93
CA ARG A 132 18.20 5.39 -1.65
C ARG A 132 19.30 4.36 -1.44
N TYR A 133 19.67 3.68 -2.52
CA TYR A 133 20.88 2.87 -2.50
C TYR A 133 22.10 3.78 -2.36
N LYS A 134 22.90 3.56 -1.33
CA LYS A 134 24.17 4.26 -1.08
C LYS A 134 25.39 3.33 -1.16
N GLY A 135 25.19 2.08 -1.57
CA GLY A 135 26.28 1.13 -1.72
C GLY A 135 27.05 1.32 -3.03
N PRO A 136 28.24 0.69 -3.16
CA PRO A 136 28.90 0.58 -4.45
C PRO A 136 28.00 -0.21 -5.43
N PRO A 137 28.04 0.04 -6.75
CA PRO A 137 27.30 -0.77 -7.72
C PRO A 137 27.54 -2.27 -7.46
N VAL A 138 26.47 -3.04 -7.29
CA VAL A 138 26.59 -4.51 -7.24
C VAL A 138 26.96 -4.95 -8.66
N ARG A 139 28.15 -5.55 -8.81
CA ARG A 139 28.60 -6.16 -10.06
C ARG A 139 27.89 -7.49 -10.30
#